data_AF-A0A2I0QKG6-F1
#
_entry.id   AF-A0A2I0QKG6-F1
#
_cell.length_a   1.000
_cell.length_b   1.000
_cell.length_c   1.000
_cell.angle_alpha   90.00
_cell.angle_beta   90.00
_cell.angle_gamma   90.00
#
_symmetry.space_group_name_H-M   'P 1'
#
loop_
_entity.id
_entity.type
_entity.pdbx_description
1 polymer ?
#
loop_
_entity_poly.entity_id
_entity_poly.type
_entity_poly.pdbx_seq_one_letter_code
_entity_poly.pdbx_strand_id
1 'polypeptide(L)'
;FYNFFNNSKMIKLVPKFEGNIPVFAENISPDKFSGKSVDEIKNIEIFHGNQKKILSDLFEIYNEGDGNNEEILIVGDVSMVREIGKGMTKGKITINGNAGMHLGAYMEGGTIEVQGNTDDWLGAEMKGGLIKVSGNAGNFAGGAYYGSNAGMNGGIIIIEGNAGNEAGRFMALGTIVVKGNVGNFAGVHIKGGTIFC
;
A
#
# COMPACT_ATOMS: atom_id res chain seq x y z
N PHE A 1 17.73 -8.85 26.23
CA PHE A 1 18.29 -7.63 25.64
C PHE A 1 17.22 -7.01 24.76
N TYR A 2 16.77 -5.81 25.14
CA TYR A 2 15.80 -4.91 24.48
C TYR A 2 14.35 -5.39 24.25
N ASN A 3 13.51 -5.12 25.26
CA ASN A 3 12.07 -4.89 25.07
C ASN A 3 11.88 -3.60 24.26
N PHE A 4 11.50 -3.75 22.99
CA PHE A 4 11.01 -2.64 22.13
C PHE A 4 9.47 -2.68 22.08
N PHE A 5 8.81 -2.68 23.24
CA PHE A 5 7.41 -2.20 23.29
C PHE A 5 7.48 -0.67 23.34
N ASN A 6 7.79 -0.06 22.21
CA ASN A 6 7.42 1.33 22.03
C ASN A 6 5.89 1.36 22.02
N ASN A 7 5.29 2.22 22.86
CA ASN A 7 3.88 2.61 22.80
C ASN A 7 3.60 3.31 21.47
N SER A 8 3.59 2.55 20.39
CA SER A 8 3.24 3.04 19.06
C SER A 8 1.72 3.10 18.98
N LYS A 9 1.24 4.33 18.85
CA LYS A 9 -0.17 4.74 18.88
C LYS A 9 -0.79 4.39 17.52
N MET A 10 -1.68 3.40 17.45
CA MET A 10 -2.10 2.85 16.16
C MET A 10 -3.54 2.32 16.14
N ILE A 11 -4.17 2.39 14.97
CA ILE A 11 -5.36 1.59 14.67
C ILE A 11 -4.90 0.28 14.09
N LYS A 12 -5.25 -0.82 14.76
CA LYS A 12 -4.93 -2.16 14.31
C LYS A 12 -6.13 -2.79 13.63
N LEU A 13 -5.90 -3.34 12.43
CA LEU A 13 -6.86 -4.08 11.63
C LEU A 13 -6.42 -5.54 11.53
N VAL A 14 -7.34 -6.46 11.76
CA VAL A 14 -7.15 -7.90 11.54
C VAL A 14 -8.24 -8.39 10.58
N PRO A 15 -7.91 -8.93 9.39
CA PRO A 15 -8.93 -9.39 8.44
C PRO A 15 -9.71 -10.59 9.01
N LYS A 16 -11.02 -10.62 8.77
CA LYS A 16 -11.97 -11.67 9.19
C LYS A 16 -12.61 -12.43 8.03
N PHE A 17 -12.18 -12.16 6.81
CA PHE A 17 -12.79 -12.74 5.62
C PHE A 17 -11.82 -13.71 4.95
N GLU A 18 -12.39 -14.70 4.27
CA GLU A 18 -11.66 -15.67 3.47
C GLU A 18 -12.29 -15.74 2.08
N GLY A 19 -11.49 -16.16 1.10
CA GLY A 19 -11.93 -16.42 -0.27
C GLY A 19 -11.28 -15.52 -1.31
N ASN A 20 -11.73 -15.69 -2.55
CA ASN A 20 -11.08 -15.12 -3.74
C ASN A 20 -11.83 -13.91 -4.32
N ILE A 21 -12.77 -13.34 -3.57
CA ILE A 21 -13.49 -12.12 -3.97
C ILE A 21 -12.70 -10.92 -3.45
N PRO A 22 -12.28 -9.98 -4.32
CA PRO A 22 -11.50 -8.83 -3.87
C PRO A 22 -12.27 -7.88 -2.97
N VAL A 23 -11.54 -7.27 -2.04
CA VAL A 23 -11.99 -6.14 -1.24
C VAL A 23 -11.35 -4.86 -1.80
N PHE A 24 -12.14 -3.84 -2.11
CA PHE A 24 -11.64 -2.53 -2.54
C PHE A 24 -11.70 -1.58 -1.35
N ALA A 25 -10.53 -1.18 -0.88
CA ALA A 25 -10.36 -0.51 0.40
C ALA A 25 -9.49 0.76 0.30
N GLU A 26 -9.77 1.61 -0.70
CA GLU A 26 -9.14 2.93 -0.84
C GLU A 26 -9.29 3.80 0.43
N ASN A 27 -10.30 3.51 1.26
CA ASN A 27 -10.52 4.21 2.51
C ASN A 27 -9.64 3.73 3.69
N ILE A 28 -8.82 2.69 3.50
CA ILE A 28 -7.81 2.30 4.50
C ILE A 28 -6.57 3.16 4.27
N SER A 29 -6.56 4.35 4.88
CA SER A 29 -5.42 5.25 4.91
C SER A 29 -5.45 6.19 6.13
N PRO A 30 -4.28 6.68 6.60
CA PRO A 30 -4.21 7.67 7.66
C PRO A 30 -5.06 8.92 7.40
N ASP A 31 -5.12 9.39 6.15
CA ASP A 31 -5.95 10.53 5.74
C ASP A 31 -7.44 10.33 6.04
N LYS A 32 -7.93 9.09 5.91
CA LYS A 32 -9.34 8.75 6.12
C LYS A 32 -9.65 8.40 7.57
N PHE A 33 -8.66 7.96 8.34
CA PHE A 33 -8.83 7.59 9.74
C PHE A 33 -8.58 8.76 10.70
N SER A 34 -7.76 9.73 10.27
CA SER A 34 -7.36 10.85 11.10
C SER A 34 -8.54 11.66 11.61
N GLY A 35 -8.58 11.87 12.93
CA GLY A 35 -9.64 12.64 13.60
C GLY A 35 -10.99 11.92 13.77
N LYS A 36 -11.10 10.65 13.35
CA LYS A 36 -12.28 9.82 13.59
C LYS A 36 -12.18 9.05 14.91
N SER A 37 -13.30 8.83 15.56
CA SER A 37 -13.42 7.81 16.61
C SER A 37 -13.29 6.40 16.02
N VAL A 38 -13.02 5.43 16.87
CA VAL A 38 -12.94 4.01 16.49
C VAL A 38 -14.26 3.53 15.88
N ASP A 39 -15.40 3.98 16.41
CA ASP A 39 -16.70 3.59 15.91
C ASP A 39 -17.01 4.22 14.54
N GLU A 40 -16.55 5.45 14.29
CA GLU A 40 -16.59 6.03 12.94
C GLU A 40 -15.70 5.24 11.95
N ILE A 41 -14.52 4.79 12.37
CA ILE A 41 -13.63 3.96 11.55
C ILE A 41 -14.29 2.62 11.22
N LYS A 42 -14.91 1.95 12.19
CA LYS A 42 -15.66 0.69 11.97
C LYS A 42 -16.76 0.80 10.93
N ASN A 43 -17.33 2.00 10.75
CA ASN A 43 -18.42 2.28 9.83
C ASN A 43 -17.96 2.85 8.48
N ILE A 44 -16.65 2.97 8.23
CA ILE A 44 -16.13 3.37 6.92
C ILE A 44 -16.60 2.38 5.87
N GLU A 45 -17.17 2.89 4.78
CA GLU A 45 -17.63 2.07 3.67
C GLU A 45 -16.46 1.57 2.82
N ILE A 46 -16.54 0.30 2.43
CA ILE A 46 -15.66 -0.39 1.50
C ILE A 46 -16.49 -1.32 0.61
N PHE A 47 -15.88 -1.93 -0.39
CA PHE A 47 -16.55 -2.89 -1.27
C PHE A 47 -15.95 -4.28 -1.16
N HIS A 48 -16.79 -5.31 -1.10
CA HIS A 48 -16.40 -6.70 -1.26
C HIS A 48 -17.05 -7.23 -2.55
N GLY A 49 -16.25 -7.33 -3.61
CA GLY A 49 -16.76 -7.50 -4.97
C GLY A 49 -17.67 -6.35 -5.35
N ASN A 50 -18.92 -6.65 -5.67
CA ASN A 50 -19.95 -5.66 -6.02
C ASN A 50 -20.82 -5.22 -4.82
N GLN A 51 -20.55 -5.72 -3.61
CA GLN A 51 -21.33 -5.42 -2.43
C GLN A 51 -20.67 -4.32 -1.60
N LYS A 52 -21.45 -3.28 -1.27
CA LYS A 52 -21.05 -2.31 -0.26
C LYS A 52 -21.08 -2.96 1.13
N LYS A 53 -20.02 -2.75 1.90
CA LYS A 53 -19.83 -3.24 3.27
C LYS A 53 -19.26 -2.12 4.13
N ILE A 54 -19.29 -2.30 5.45
CA ILE A 54 -18.50 -1.45 6.36
C ILE A 54 -17.21 -2.15 6.76
N LEU A 55 -16.21 -1.38 7.18
CA LEU A 55 -14.89 -1.91 7.51
C LEU A 55 -14.97 -3.01 8.58
N SER A 56 -15.84 -2.85 9.57
CA SER A 56 -16.02 -3.84 10.65
C SER A 56 -16.68 -5.15 10.23
N ASP A 57 -17.32 -5.21 9.05
CA ASP A 57 -17.82 -6.48 8.48
C ASP A 57 -16.65 -7.39 8.08
N LEU A 58 -15.52 -6.79 7.67
CA LEU A 58 -14.38 -7.52 7.10
C LEU A 58 -13.13 -7.48 7.99
N PHE A 59 -13.06 -6.59 8.98
CA PHE A 59 -11.90 -6.44 9.87
C PHE A 59 -12.30 -6.35 11.34
N GLU A 60 -11.55 -6.99 12.23
CA GLU A 60 -11.50 -6.61 13.64
C GLU A 60 -10.67 -5.35 13.76
N ILE A 61 -11.16 -4.39 14.52
CA ILE A 61 -10.57 -3.06 14.64
C ILE A 61 -10.31 -2.80 16.11
N TYR A 62 -9.05 -2.61 16.44
CA TYR A 62 -8.59 -2.31 17.78
C TYR A 62 -7.96 -0.92 17.78
N ASN A 63 -8.27 -0.18 18.83
CA ASN A 63 -7.52 1.03 19.14
C ASN A 63 -6.47 0.70 20.18
N GLU A 64 -5.21 0.80 19.79
CA GLU A 64 -4.07 0.53 20.67
C GLU A 64 -3.41 1.84 21.16
N GLY A 65 -4.17 2.96 21.26
CA GLY A 65 -3.71 4.19 21.93
C GLY A 65 -4.66 5.40 21.85
N ASP A 66 -4.23 6.54 22.41
CA ASP A 66 -5.01 7.80 22.47
C ASP A 66 -4.43 8.88 21.52
N GLY A 67 -4.49 8.65 20.20
CA GLY A 67 -3.87 9.52 19.18
C GLY A 67 -4.79 9.93 18.03
N ASN A 68 -4.23 10.63 17.04
CA ASN A 68 -4.95 11.12 15.86
C ASN A 68 -5.12 10.07 14.74
N ASN A 69 -4.93 8.78 15.00
CA ASN A 69 -5.06 7.68 14.03
C ASN A 69 -4.24 7.82 12.73
N GLU A 70 -3.00 8.30 12.85
CA GLU A 70 -2.11 8.48 11.69
C GLU A 70 -1.21 7.25 11.41
N GLU A 71 -1.26 6.22 12.26
CA GLU A 71 -0.58 4.95 12.06
C GLU A 71 -1.59 3.80 12.04
N ILE A 72 -1.52 2.99 10.98
CA ILE A 72 -2.37 1.81 10.78
C ILE A 72 -1.47 0.58 10.78
N LEU A 73 -1.80 -0.41 11.61
CA LEU A 73 -1.19 -1.72 11.60
C LEU A 73 -2.19 -2.75 11.08
N ILE A 74 -1.85 -3.46 10.01
CA ILE A 74 -2.63 -4.59 9.50
C ILE A 74 -1.89 -5.87 9.88
N VAL A 75 -2.54 -6.74 10.65
CA VAL A 75 -1.97 -8.04 11.05
C VAL A 75 -2.74 -9.16 10.37
N GLY A 76 -2.12 -9.80 9.38
CA GLY A 76 -2.72 -10.85 8.57
C GLY A 76 -2.48 -10.66 7.09
N ASP A 77 -2.83 -11.69 6.32
CA ASP A 77 -2.76 -11.65 4.85
C ASP A 77 -3.91 -10.80 4.30
N VAL A 78 -3.57 -9.76 3.54
CA VAL A 78 -4.52 -8.89 2.83
C VAL A 78 -4.21 -8.84 1.33
N SER A 79 -3.71 -9.94 0.76
CA SER A 79 -3.48 -10.13 -0.68
C SER A 79 -4.73 -9.89 -1.53
N MET A 80 -5.93 -10.15 -0.98
CA MET A 80 -7.21 -9.89 -1.63
C MET A 80 -7.76 -8.48 -1.38
N VAL A 81 -7.05 -7.62 -0.63
CA VAL A 81 -7.45 -6.24 -0.36
C VAL A 81 -6.65 -5.31 -1.25
N ARG A 82 -7.37 -4.58 -2.10
CA ARG A 82 -6.83 -3.67 -3.10
C ARG A 82 -6.89 -2.24 -2.61
N GLU A 83 -6.00 -1.41 -3.15
CA GLU A 83 -6.02 0.06 -3.00
C GLU A 83 -5.75 0.57 -1.57
N ILE A 84 -5.18 -0.25 -0.68
CA ILE A 84 -4.74 0.22 0.65
C ILE A 84 -3.75 1.38 0.46
N GLY A 85 -3.92 2.48 1.20
CA GLY A 85 -3.07 3.66 1.12
C GLY A 85 -3.16 4.44 -0.19
N LYS A 86 -4.14 4.15 -1.07
CA LYS A 86 -4.33 4.89 -2.32
C LYS A 86 -4.55 6.38 -2.04
N GLY A 87 -3.71 7.22 -2.66
CA GLY A 87 -3.77 8.67 -2.51
C GLY A 87 -3.40 9.20 -1.11
N MET A 88 -2.80 8.39 -0.23
CA MET A 88 -2.42 8.86 1.10
C MET A 88 -1.36 9.98 1.03
N THR A 89 -1.46 10.97 1.92
CA THR A 89 -0.59 12.15 1.93
C THR A 89 0.34 12.19 3.14
N LYS A 90 0.03 11.44 4.20
CA LYS A 90 0.75 11.44 5.48
C LYS A 90 0.56 10.14 6.25
N GLY A 91 1.23 10.04 7.39
CA GLY A 91 1.09 8.90 8.31
C GLY A 91 1.81 7.64 7.83
N LYS A 92 1.54 6.53 8.50
CA LYS A 92 2.20 5.24 8.28
C LYS A 92 1.20 4.09 8.19
N ILE A 93 1.41 3.18 7.26
CA ILE A 93 0.72 1.89 7.18
C ILE A 93 1.78 0.78 7.28
N THR A 94 1.59 -0.15 8.22
CA THR A 94 2.41 -1.36 8.33
C THR A 94 1.55 -2.59 8.08
N ILE A 95 1.97 -3.47 7.19
CA ILE A 95 1.26 -4.71 6.85
C ILE A 95 2.14 -5.90 7.22
N ASN A 96 1.75 -6.61 8.27
CA ASN A 96 2.35 -7.88 8.70
C ASN A 96 1.72 -9.04 7.93
N GLY A 97 1.95 -9.07 6.61
CA GLY A 97 1.40 -10.05 5.69
C GLY A 97 1.64 -9.63 4.23
N ASN A 98 0.94 -10.30 3.30
CA ASN A 98 0.88 -9.91 1.89
C ASN A 98 -0.16 -8.80 1.67
N ALA A 99 -0.02 -8.02 0.60
CA ALA A 99 -0.98 -6.99 0.20
C ALA A 99 -1.38 -7.12 -1.27
N GLY A 100 -2.61 -6.71 -1.60
CA GLY A 100 -3.16 -6.82 -2.94
C GLY A 100 -2.72 -5.71 -3.89
N MET A 101 -3.41 -5.67 -5.05
CA MET A 101 -3.12 -4.74 -6.13
C MET A 101 -3.32 -3.28 -5.73
N HIS A 102 -2.60 -2.38 -6.41
CA HIS A 102 -2.75 -0.92 -6.28
C HIS A 102 -2.39 -0.35 -4.90
N LEU A 103 -1.61 -1.09 -4.09
CA LEU A 103 -1.11 -0.61 -2.80
C LEU A 103 -0.35 0.71 -3.00
N GLY A 104 -0.77 1.77 -2.32
CA GLY A 104 -0.12 3.08 -2.40
C GLY A 104 -0.22 3.77 -3.76
N ALA A 105 -1.13 3.34 -4.65
CA ALA A 105 -1.35 4.06 -5.91
C ALA A 105 -1.70 5.53 -5.65
N TYR A 106 -1.16 6.45 -6.46
CA TYR A 106 -1.33 7.90 -6.30
C TYR A 106 -0.82 8.50 -4.98
N MET A 107 -0.07 7.75 -4.16
CA MET A 107 0.45 8.24 -2.88
C MET A 107 1.28 9.52 -3.07
N GLU A 108 1.03 10.52 -2.23
CA GLU A 108 1.70 11.83 -2.27
C GLU A 108 2.68 12.03 -1.11
N GLY A 109 2.50 11.28 -0.01
CA GLY A 109 3.37 11.33 1.16
C GLY A 109 3.06 10.25 2.20
N GLY A 110 3.85 10.20 3.27
CA GLY A 110 3.76 9.15 4.30
C GLY A 110 4.63 7.93 4.00
N THR A 111 4.35 6.82 4.69
CA THR A 111 5.12 5.57 4.56
C THR A 111 4.22 4.34 4.56
N ILE A 112 4.48 3.39 3.65
CA ILE A 112 3.87 2.06 3.66
C ILE A 112 5.00 1.02 3.78
N GLU A 113 4.88 0.13 4.77
CA GLU A 113 5.81 -0.99 4.98
C GLU A 113 5.05 -2.32 4.90
N VAL A 114 5.49 -3.23 4.03
CA VAL A 114 4.91 -4.57 3.84
C VAL A 114 5.95 -5.63 4.19
N GLN A 115 5.61 -6.53 5.10
CA GLN A 115 6.49 -7.64 5.51
C GLN A 115 6.45 -8.82 4.52
N GLY A 116 5.35 -8.98 3.78
CA GLY A 116 5.20 -10.00 2.74
C GLY A 116 5.40 -9.45 1.32
N ASN A 117 4.65 -10.02 0.38
CA ASN A 117 4.63 -9.64 -1.03
C ASN A 117 3.51 -8.63 -1.32
N THR A 118 3.63 -7.94 -2.45
CA THR A 118 2.55 -7.13 -3.04
C THR A 118 2.22 -7.62 -4.44
N ASP A 119 0.96 -7.47 -4.84
CA ASP A 119 0.51 -7.77 -6.22
C ASP A 119 0.86 -6.62 -7.20
N ASP A 120 0.28 -6.67 -8.40
CA ASP A 120 0.47 -5.71 -9.47
C ASP A 120 0.14 -4.25 -9.07
N TRP A 121 0.78 -3.30 -9.76
CA TRP A 121 0.58 -1.85 -9.60
C TRP A 121 0.91 -1.29 -8.22
N LEU A 122 1.90 -1.87 -7.54
CA LEU A 122 2.51 -1.26 -6.35
C LEU A 122 2.93 0.19 -6.63
N GLY A 123 2.38 1.17 -5.91
CA GLY A 123 2.72 2.58 -6.06
C GLY A 123 2.47 3.15 -7.46
N ALA A 124 1.48 2.61 -8.19
CA ALA A 124 1.14 3.14 -9.51
C ALA A 124 0.84 4.64 -9.46
N GLU A 125 1.48 5.39 -10.36
CA GLU A 125 1.32 6.86 -10.47
C GLU A 125 1.60 7.63 -9.15
N MET A 126 2.47 7.09 -8.28
CA MET A 126 2.92 7.71 -7.03
C MET A 126 3.64 9.05 -7.27
N LYS A 127 3.38 10.05 -6.42
CA LYS A 127 3.94 11.41 -6.49
C LYS A 127 4.91 11.72 -5.35
N GLY A 128 4.86 10.97 -4.25
CA GLY A 128 5.70 11.20 -3.09
C GLY A 128 5.49 10.16 -2.00
N GLY A 129 6.32 10.19 -0.95
CA GLY A 129 6.33 9.20 0.13
C GLY A 129 7.30 8.05 -0.07
N LEU A 130 7.22 7.06 0.81
CA LEU A 130 8.06 5.85 0.82
C LEU A 130 7.19 4.60 0.88
N ILE A 131 7.43 3.65 -0.02
CA ILE A 131 6.88 2.30 0.05
C ILE A 131 8.03 1.31 0.16
N LYS A 132 8.01 0.45 1.18
CA LYS A 132 8.98 -0.63 1.37
C LYS A 132 8.29 -1.98 1.41
N VAL A 133 8.75 -2.92 0.58
CA VAL A 133 8.24 -4.29 0.49
C VAL A 133 9.38 -5.26 0.79
N SER A 134 9.21 -6.10 1.81
CA SER A 134 10.23 -7.07 2.24
C SER A 134 10.25 -8.34 1.38
N GLY A 135 9.14 -8.66 0.70
CA GLY A 135 9.03 -9.73 -0.28
C GLY A 135 9.15 -9.23 -1.72
N ASN A 136 8.40 -9.87 -2.61
CA ASN A 136 8.33 -9.55 -4.02
C ASN A 136 7.19 -8.56 -4.32
N ALA A 137 7.32 -7.82 -5.43
CA ALA A 137 6.24 -7.07 -6.04
C ALA A 137 5.81 -7.69 -7.38
N GLY A 138 4.54 -7.56 -7.73
CA GLY A 138 4.02 -7.94 -9.03
C GLY A 138 4.52 -7.06 -10.19
N ASN A 139 3.78 -7.07 -11.29
CA ASN A 139 4.04 -6.26 -12.46
C ASN A 139 3.72 -4.77 -12.20
N PHE A 140 4.28 -3.89 -13.03
CA PHE A 140 3.94 -2.47 -13.08
C PHE A 140 4.20 -1.70 -11.78
N ALA A 141 5.16 -2.12 -10.94
CA ALA A 141 5.57 -1.35 -9.77
C ALA A 141 6.02 0.07 -10.18
N GLY A 142 5.43 1.11 -9.62
CA GLY A 142 5.63 2.52 -10.01
C GLY A 142 5.17 2.86 -11.43
N GLY A 143 4.43 1.96 -12.08
CA GLY A 143 4.00 2.11 -13.47
C GLY A 143 2.76 2.98 -13.64
N ALA A 144 2.54 3.45 -14.87
CA ALA A 144 1.25 4.04 -15.27
C ALA A 144 0.17 2.98 -15.46
N TYR A 145 -1.08 3.33 -15.16
CA TYR A 145 -2.23 2.51 -15.51
C TYR A 145 -2.38 2.32 -17.03
N TYR A 146 -3.16 1.33 -17.43
CA TYR A 146 -3.53 1.17 -18.83
C TYR A 146 -4.30 2.40 -19.32
N GLY A 147 -3.97 2.88 -20.52
CA GLY A 147 -4.49 4.12 -21.08
C GLY A 147 -3.83 5.40 -20.53
N SER A 148 -3.10 5.32 -19.41
CA SER A 148 -2.31 6.43 -18.88
C SER A 148 -0.91 6.46 -19.48
N ASN A 149 -0.38 7.67 -19.64
CA ASN A 149 1.00 7.94 -20.04
C ASN A 149 1.81 8.62 -18.91
N ALA A 150 1.27 8.63 -17.68
CA ALA A 150 1.85 9.24 -16.50
C ALA A 150 2.09 8.16 -15.44
N GLY A 151 3.33 7.67 -15.32
CA GLY A 151 3.73 6.73 -14.28
C GLY A 151 4.10 7.44 -12.98
N MET A 152 4.93 6.80 -12.16
CA MET A 152 5.48 7.42 -10.95
C MET A 152 6.17 8.76 -11.27
N ASN A 153 5.83 9.79 -10.50
CA ASN A 153 6.29 11.17 -10.63
C ASN A 153 6.83 11.71 -9.30
N GLY A 154 7.42 10.84 -8.48
CA GLY A 154 8.07 11.18 -7.22
C GLY A 154 7.92 10.08 -6.17
N GLY A 155 8.62 10.23 -5.05
CA GLY A 155 8.66 9.23 -3.99
C GLY A 155 9.72 8.15 -4.18
N ILE A 156 9.73 7.17 -3.29
CA ILE A 156 10.68 6.05 -3.28
C ILE A 156 9.93 4.74 -3.08
N ILE A 157 10.17 3.75 -3.95
CA ILE A 157 9.74 2.36 -3.77
C ILE A 157 10.98 1.49 -3.56
N ILE A 158 11.01 0.71 -2.48
CA ILE A 158 12.06 -0.26 -2.18
C ILE A 158 11.44 -1.66 -2.13
N ILE A 159 11.95 -2.57 -2.95
CA ILE A 159 11.54 -3.97 -3.02
C ILE A 159 12.77 -4.83 -2.70
N GLU A 160 12.72 -5.52 -1.57
CA GLU A 160 13.82 -6.38 -1.11
C GLU A 160 13.91 -7.70 -1.92
N GLY A 161 12.80 -8.18 -2.47
CA GLY A 161 12.74 -9.33 -3.37
C GLY A 161 12.80 -8.95 -4.85
N ASN A 162 12.07 -9.70 -5.67
CA ASN A 162 11.94 -9.48 -7.11
C ASN A 162 10.78 -8.54 -7.44
N ALA A 163 10.82 -7.92 -8.62
CA ALA A 163 9.70 -7.21 -9.22
C ALA A 163 9.28 -7.86 -10.55
N GLY A 164 8.00 -7.76 -10.91
CA GLY A 164 7.47 -8.27 -12.17
C GLY A 164 7.87 -7.45 -13.40
N ASN A 165 7.12 -7.59 -14.49
CA ASN A 165 7.37 -6.88 -15.73
C ASN A 165 7.05 -5.38 -15.60
N GLU A 166 7.68 -4.57 -16.44
CA GLU A 166 7.33 -3.15 -16.65
C GLU A 166 7.39 -2.28 -15.38
N ALA A 167 8.28 -2.62 -14.43
CA ALA A 167 8.58 -1.74 -13.30
C ALA A 167 9.04 -0.36 -13.81
N GLY A 168 8.46 0.72 -13.28
CA GLY A 168 8.74 2.10 -13.70
C GLY A 168 8.20 2.48 -15.07
N ARG A 169 7.20 1.76 -15.59
CA ARG A 169 6.51 2.12 -16.85
C ARG A 169 6.02 3.57 -16.85
N PHE A 170 6.42 4.36 -17.85
CA PHE A 170 6.10 5.80 -17.97
C PHE A 170 6.54 6.69 -16.79
N MET A 171 7.47 6.22 -15.94
CA MET A 171 8.00 6.99 -14.82
C MET A 171 8.65 8.30 -15.30
N ALA A 172 8.43 9.39 -14.55
CA ALA A 172 8.96 10.71 -14.85
C ALA A 172 9.91 11.24 -13.77
N LEU A 173 9.66 10.90 -12.50
CA LEU A 173 10.46 11.26 -11.33
C LEU A 173 10.36 10.18 -10.26
N GLY A 174 11.21 10.25 -9.24
CA GLY A 174 11.23 9.32 -8.11
C GLY A 174 12.33 8.26 -8.22
N THR A 175 12.29 7.28 -7.32
CA THR A 175 13.27 6.19 -7.29
C THR A 175 12.61 4.85 -7.02
N ILE A 176 12.94 3.83 -7.81
CA ILE A 176 12.58 2.44 -7.57
C ILE A 176 13.87 1.66 -7.31
N VAL A 177 13.94 0.93 -6.21
CA VAL A 177 15.05 0.04 -5.87
C VAL A 177 14.51 -1.38 -5.77
N VAL A 178 15.03 -2.29 -6.59
CA VAL A 178 14.77 -3.72 -6.54
C VAL A 178 16.08 -4.41 -6.21
N LYS A 179 16.12 -5.18 -5.12
CA LYS A 179 17.34 -5.90 -4.72
C LYS A 179 17.47 -7.28 -5.35
N GLY A 180 16.35 -7.88 -5.75
CA GLY A 180 16.31 -9.10 -6.56
C GLY A 180 16.28 -8.79 -8.05
N ASN A 181 15.66 -9.68 -8.82
CA ASN A 181 15.53 -9.53 -10.28
C ASN A 181 14.29 -8.73 -10.66
N VAL A 182 14.33 -8.11 -11.84
CA VAL A 182 13.17 -7.47 -12.46
C VAL A 182 12.78 -8.23 -13.73
N GLY A 183 11.48 -8.31 -13.99
CA GLY A 183 10.94 -8.88 -15.22
C GLY A 183 11.27 -8.06 -16.47
N ASN A 184 10.61 -8.39 -17.57
CA ASN A 184 10.87 -7.76 -18.86
C ASN A 184 10.44 -6.28 -18.87
N PHE A 185 11.09 -5.49 -19.72
CA PHE A 185 10.71 -4.11 -20.04
C PHE A 185 10.72 -3.14 -18.84
N ALA A 186 11.65 -3.33 -17.89
CA ALA A 186 11.92 -2.35 -16.83
C ALA A 186 12.19 -0.96 -17.43
N GLY A 187 11.53 0.08 -16.90
CA GLY A 187 11.66 1.46 -17.37
C GLY A 187 11.07 1.72 -18.76
N VAL A 188 10.16 0.88 -19.26
CA VAL A 188 9.53 1.14 -20.57
C VAL A 188 8.83 2.50 -20.59
N HIS A 189 9.14 3.31 -21.61
CA HIS A 189 8.67 4.70 -21.74
C HIS A 189 9.07 5.66 -20.60
N ILE A 190 10.11 5.35 -19.82
CA ILE A 190 10.63 6.26 -18.80
C ILE A 190 11.02 7.63 -19.41
N LYS A 191 10.57 8.70 -18.76
CA LYS A 191 10.87 10.10 -19.09
C LYS A 191 11.92 10.69 -18.14
N GLY A 192 12.04 10.13 -16.94
CA GLY A 192 12.99 10.52 -15.91
C GLY A 192 12.83 9.69 -14.63
N GLY A 193 13.61 10.01 -13.59
CA GLY A 193 13.69 9.22 -12.36
C GLY A 193 14.86 8.23 -12.36
N THR A 194 14.85 7.30 -11.41
CA THR A 194 15.94 6.31 -11.26
C THR A 194 15.39 4.95 -10.89
N ILE A 195 15.87 3.90 -11.56
CA ILE A 195 15.57 2.50 -11.25
C ILE A 195 16.90 1.79 -10.98
N PHE A 196 17.04 1.18 -9.81
CA PHE A 196 18.14 0.28 -9.45
C PHE A 196 17.60 -1.15 -9.43
N CYS A 197 18.20 -2.04 -10.20
CA CYS A 197 17.82 -3.45 -10.32
C CYS A 197 19.00 -4.29 -10.77
#